data_AF-A0A562VET6-F1
#
_entry.id   AF-A0A562VET6-F1
#
_cell.length_a   1.000
_cell.length_b   1.000
_cell.length_c   1.000
_cell.angle_alpha   90.00
_cell.angle_beta   90.00
_cell.angle_gamma   90.00
#
_symmetry.space_group_name_H-M   'P 1'
#
loop_
_entity.id
_entity.type
_entity.pdbx_description
1 polymer ?
#
loop_
_entity_poly.entity_id
_entity_poly.type
_entity_poly.pdbx_seq_one_letter_code
_entity_poly.pdbx_strand_id
1 'polypeptide(L)'
;MPGGHRPDGGPEATGHWCVVAPPHHISSDVVLDEVEAIRYVTPLREGGSLPGVMEADDLGVYVVKFSGAGQGRRVLVAETICGELGRALGLPVPRLVTVTVDPALGRSEPDQEVQELLTNSPGLNLGMDFLPGSLDFDAAEQPVDAALAGRVLWFDAFTGNVDRTWRNPNMLCWHGRLYLIDHGAALTFHHNWPTADAFPARPYDAGGHALLESSPDLVAADTALAPLVTEELLTEVVAQVPEEWLDEESRRDRYVSVLSDRLARREHWLDSAAAAVRAGRAAAPPVDNRPDWLRGFGARGDRR
;
A
#
# COMPACT_ATOMS: atom_id res chain seq x y z
N MET A 1 36.99 26.31 46.71
CA MET A 1 36.50 27.53 46.02
C MET A 1 37.69 28.18 45.33
N PRO A 2 37.61 28.63 44.07
CA PRO A 2 36.52 28.55 43.08
C PRO A 2 36.88 27.53 41.96
N GLY A 3 36.02 26.99 41.12
CA GLY A 3 34.78 27.50 40.53
C GLY A 3 34.98 27.45 39.01
N GLY A 4 34.44 26.44 38.33
CA GLY A 4 34.60 26.25 36.90
C GLY A 4 33.53 25.32 36.34
N HIS A 5 32.53 25.95 35.73
CA HIS A 5 31.40 25.41 34.95
C HIS A 5 31.50 23.96 34.45
N ARG A 6 30.47 23.16 34.78
CA ARG A 6 29.98 22.10 33.88
C ARG A 6 29.13 22.78 32.79
N PRO A 7 29.31 22.47 31.50
CA PRO A 7 28.26 22.69 30.54
C PRO A 7 27.27 21.52 30.61
N ASP A 8 26.01 21.85 30.85
CA ASP A 8 24.86 21.02 30.49
C ASP A 8 24.87 20.84 28.96
N GLY A 9 25.09 19.62 28.50
CA GLY A 9 24.85 19.19 27.12
C GLY A 9 23.81 18.08 27.15
N GLY A 10 22.59 18.40 26.73
CA GLY A 10 21.50 17.43 26.62
C GLY A 10 21.81 16.30 25.64
N PRO A 11 21.00 15.23 25.63
CA PRO A 11 21.21 14.12 24.71
C PRO A 11 20.93 14.59 23.28
N GLU A 12 21.99 14.73 22.48
CA GLU A 12 21.91 14.71 21.02
C GLU A 12 21.42 13.33 20.57
N ALA A 13 20.10 13.17 20.47
CA ALA A 13 19.50 12.09 19.71
C ALA A 13 19.54 12.48 18.22
N THR A 14 20.72 12.39 17.61
CA THR A 14 20.84 12.50 16.15
C THR A 14 20.34 11.20 15.54
N GLY A 15 19.12 11.27 14.99
CA GLY A 15 18.48 10.22 14.22
C GLY A 15 19.40 9.70 13.11
N HIS A 16 19.71 8.41 13.18
CA HIS A 16 20.24 7.63 12.08
C HIS A 16 19.32 6.43 11.90
N TRP A 17 18.20 6.64 11.19
CA TRP A 17 17.34 5.55 10.74
C TRP A 17 16.98 5.79 9.28
N CYS A 18 17.98 5.66 8.40
CA CYS A 18 17.73 5.51 6.98
C CYS A 18 18.73 4.49 6.44
N VAL A 19 18.45 3.21 6.70
CA VAL A 19 18.95 2.14 5.83
C VAL A 19 17.75 1.70 5.00
N VAL A 20 17.51 2.43 3.91
CA VAL A 20 16.70 1.93 2.80
C VAL A 20 17.33 0.59 2.42
N ALA A 21 16.53 -0.47 2.38
CA ALA A 21 17.04 -1.74 1.86
C ALA A 21 17.58 -1.47 0.44
N PRO A 22 18.77 -1.98 0.07
CA PRO A 22 19.27 -1.79 -1.28
C PRO A 22 18.22 -2.30 -2.28
N PRO A 23 18.08 -1.66 -3.46
CA PRO A 23 17.14 -2.11 -4.48
C PRO A 23 17.39 -3.60 -4.74
N HIS A 24 16.32 -4.39 -4.62
CA HIS A 24 16.39 -5.82 -4.88
C HIS A 24 16.52 -6.01 -6.39
N HIS A 25 17.59 -6.67 -6.81
CA HIS A 25 17.74 -7.07 -8.20
C HIS A 25 16.73 -8.19 -8.47
N ILE A 26 15.68 -7.88 -9.23
CA ILE A 26 14.80 -8.92 -9.76
C ILE A 26 15.65 -9.69 -10.78
N SER A 27 15.72 -11.02 -10.62
CA SER A 27 16.33 -11.88 -11.63
C SER A 27 15.25 -12.19 -12.65
N SER A 28 15.56 -12.06 -13.95
CA SER A 28 14.63 -12.27 -15.07
C SER A 28 14.00 -13.67 -15.14
N ASP A 29 14.46 -14.62 -14.32
CA ASP A 29 14.00 -16.00 -14.25
C ASP A 29 13.22 -16.35 -12.96
N VAL A 30 13.08 -15.42 -12.01
CA VAL A 30 12.46 -15.72 -10.70
C VAL A 30 11.03 -15.25 -10.75
N VAL A 31 10.08 -16.19 -10.87
CA VAL A 31 8.69 -16.01 -10.44
C VAL A 31 8.67 -15.87 -8.91
N LEU A 32 7.67 -15.20 -8.33
CA LEU A 32 7.45 -15.16 -6.88
C LEU A 32 7.71 -16.54 -6.26
N ASP A 33 8.42 -16.58 -5.13
CA ASP A 33 8.65 -17.85 -4.41
C ASP A 33 7.31 -18.57 -4.21
N GLU A 34 7.28 -19.87 -4.48
CA GLU A 34 6.10 -20.70 -4.31
C GLU A 34 6.19 -21.48 -2.99
N VAL A 35 5.11 -21.44 -2.21
CA VAL A 35 4.99 -22.17 -0.94
C VAL A 35 3.65 -22.89 -0.86
N GLU A 36 3.59 -23.97 -0.09
CA GLU A 36 2.36 -24.72 0.16
C GLU A 36 1.79 -24.35 1.54
N ALA A 37 0.51 -23.96 1.60
CA ALA A 37 -0.16 -23.70 2.87
C ALA A 37 -0.29 -25.00 3.68
N ILE A 38 0.26 -25.01 4.90
CA ILE A 38 0.17 -26.14 5.83
C ILE A 38 -0.98 -25.95 6.80
N ARG A 39 -1.21 -24.71 7.26
CA ARG A 39 -2.20 -24.45 8.32
C ARG A 39 -2.83 -23.09 8.18
N TYR A 40 -4.16 -23.07 8.23
CA TYR A 40 -4.92 -21.84 8.45
C TYR A 40 -4.86 -21.44 9.93
N VAL A 41 -4.41 -20.22 10.22
CA VAL A 41 -4.20 -19.73 11.59
C VAL A 41 -5.39 -18.92 12.07
N THR A 42 -5.76 -17.86 11.34
CA THR A 42 -6.86 -16.96 11.72
C THR A 42 -7.30 -16.10 10.53
N PRO A 43 -8.58 -15.73 10.43
CA PRO A 43 -9.01 -14.66 9.54
C PRO A 43 -8.53 -13.29 10.02
N LEU A 44 -8.30 -12.39 9.08
CA LEU A 44 -8.13 -10.96 9.27
C LEU A 44 -9.32 -10.27 8.59
N ARG A 45 -10.03 -9.40 9.33
CA ARG A 45 -11.17 -8.66 8.80
C ARG A 45 -10.71 -7.27 8.39
N GLU A 46 -10.60 -7.03 7.08
CA GLU A 46 -10.16 -5.75 6.52
C GLU A 46 -11.17 -5.26 5.48
N GLY A 47 -12.03 -4.33 5.91
CA GLY A 47 -13.10 -3.77 5.08
C GLY A 47 -14.01 -4.85 4.47
N GLY A 48 -14.07 -4.89 3.14
CA GLY A 48 -14.87 -5.86 2.37
C GLY A 48 -14.09 -7.11 1.93
N SER A 49 -12.85 -7.28 2.40
CA SER A 49 -12.01 -8.44 2.12
C SER A 49 -11.78 -9.28 3.39
N LEU A 50 -11.47 -10.57 3.20
CA LEU A 50 -11.21 -11.52 4.28
C LEU A 50 -9.86 -12.24 4.06
N PRO A 51 -8.72 -11.53 4.13
CA PRO A 51 -7.43 -12.19 4.12
C PRO A 51 -7.28 -13.12 5.33
N GLY A 52 -6.36 -14.06 5.24
CA GLY A 52 -6.12 -15.04 6.31
C GLY A 52 -4.65 -15.25 6.60
N VAL A 53 -4.30 -15.44 7.86
CA VAL A 53 -2.93 -15.82 8.24
C VAL A 53 -2.76 -17.33 8.03
N MET A 54 -1.73 -17.72 7.28
CA MET A 54 -1.38 -19.13 7.03
C MET A 54 0.09 -19.40 7.34
N GLU A 55 0.37 -20.58 7.87
CA GLU A 55 1.73 -21.16 7.94
C GLU A 55 1.97 -21.99 6.69
N ALA A 56 3.20 -21.94 6.15
CA ALA A 56 3.59 -22.68 4.96
C ALA A 56 4.77 -23.65 5.20
N ASP A 57 5.07 -24.45 4.18
CA ASP A 57 6.09 -25.51 4.19
C ASP A 57 7.53 -25.02 4.28
N ASP A 58 7.77 -23.76 3.94
CA ASP A 58 9.05 -23.07 4.12
C ASP A 58 9.28 -22.54 5.55
N LEU A 59 8.38 -22.87 6.49
CA LEU A 59 8.35 -22.36 7.87
C LEU A 59 8.00 -20.87 7.98
N GLY A 60 7.54 -20.25 6.89
CA GLY A 60 7.05 -18.88 6.84
C GLY A 60 5.60 -18.75 7.33
N VAL A 61 5.23 -17.50 7.66
CA VAL A 61 3.86 -17.13 8.01
C VAL A 61 3.45 -15.98 7.09
N TYR A 62 2.28 -16.12 6.46
CA TYR A 62 1.84 -15.24 5.40
C TYR A 62 0.43 -14.71 5.66
N VAL A 63 0.21 -13.44 5.35
CA VAL A 63 -1.13 -12.90 5.11
C VAL A 63 -1.52 -13.26 3.68
N VAL A 64 -2.54 -14.11 3.53
CA VAL A 64 -2.97 -14.65 2.25
C VAL A 64 -4.21 -13.93 1.75
N LYS A 65 -4.13 -13.39 0.54
CA LYS A 65 -5.26 -12.88 -0.24
C LYS A 65 -5.76 -13.96 -1.17
N PHE A 66 -7.04 -14.28 -1.04
CA PHE A 66 -7.66 -15.42 -1.68
C PHE A 66 -8.17 -15.12 -3.09
N SER A 67 -7.91 -16.02 -4.04
CA SER A 67 -8.29 -15.89 -5.45
C SER A 67 -9.80 -16.01 -5.67
N GLY A 68 -10.52 -16.68 -4.77
CA GLY A 68 -11.98 -16.77 -4.73
C GLY A 68 -12.67 -15.62 -4.00
N ALA A 69 -11.94 -14.60 -3.52
CA ALA A 69 -12.55 -13.41 -2.91
C ALA A 69 -13.38 -12.62 -3.94
N GLY A 70 -14.44 -11.95 -3.48
CA GLY A 70 -15.39 -11.24 -4.36
C GLY A 70 -14.80 -10.12 -5.23
N GLN A 71 -13.59 -9.65 -4.91
CA GLN A 71 -12.87 -8.64 -5.70
C GLN A 71 -12.18 -9.24 -6.94
N GLY A 72 -12.02 -10.57 -7.00
CA GLY A 72 -11.48 -11.33 -8.12
C GLY A 72 -9.97 -11.25 -8.29
N ARG A 73 -9.45 -12.06 -9.23
CA ARG A 73 -8.01 -12.24 -9.49
C ARG A 73 -7.27 -10.96 -9.88
N ARG A 74 -7.96 -9.96 -10.48
CA ARG A 74 -7.36 -8.67 -10.84
C ARG A 74 -6.77 -7.94 -9.62
N VAL A 75 -7.34 -8.10 -8.43
CA VAL A 75 -6.75 -7.54 -7.20
C VAL A 75 -5.40 -8.19 -6.87
N LEU A 76 -5.26 -9.51 -7.08
CA LEU A 76 -3.98 -10.20 -6.90
C LEU A 76 -2.94 -9.73 -7.94
N VAL A 77 -3.39 -9.46 -9.17
CA VAL A 77 -2.54 -8.87 -10.23
C VAL A 77 -2.04 -7.48 -9.81
N ALA A 78 -2.92 -6.58 -9.35
CA ALA A 78 -2.50 -5.26 -8.85
C ALA A 78 -1.55 -5.36 -7.67
N GLU A 79 -1.84 -6.21 -6.70
CA GLU A 79 -0.98 -6.40 -5.53
C GLU A 79 0.41 -6.92 -5.93
N THR A 80 0.48 -7.87 -6.85
CA THR A 80 1.75 -8.42 -7.34
C THR A 80 2.56 -7.37 -8.08
N ILE A 81 1.96 -6.69 -9.06
CA ILE A 81 2.66 -5.68 -9.87
C ILE A 81 3.11 -4.51 -8.98
N CYS A 82 2.24 -3.97 -8.15
CA CYS A 82 2.59 -2.82 -7.31
C CYS A 82 3.53 -3.23 -6.18
N GLY A 83 3.34 -4.38 -5.57
CA GLY A 83 4.20 -4.86 -4.51
C GLY A 83 5.63 -5.07 -4.99
N GLU A 84 5.82 -5.84 -6.07
CA GLU A 84 7.16 -6.10 -6.62
C GLU A 84 7.79 -4.87 -7.25
N LEU A 85 7.02 -4.00 -7.91
CA LEU A 85 7.54 -2.71 -8.37
C LEU A 85 7.99 -1.83 -7.20
N GLY A 86 7.19 -1.75 -6.14
CA GLY A 86 7.54 -1.01 -4.93
C GLY A 86 8.84 -1.52 -4.31
N ARG A 87 9.01 -2.84 -4.22
CA ARG A 87 10.24 -3.49 -3.73
C ARG A 87 11.45 -3.18 -4.62
N ALA A 88 11.31 -3.29 -5.94
CA ALA A 88 12.37 -2.97 -6.88
C ALA A 88 12.80 -1.50 -6.81
N LEU A 89 11.82 -0.61 -6.58
CA LEU A 89 12.06 0.82 -6.36
C LEU A 89 12.60 1.14 -4.97
N GLY A 90 12.75 0.15 -4.08
CA GLY A 90 13.29 0.30 -2.73
C GLY A 90 12.31 0.92 -1.73
N LEU A 91 11.00 0.76 -1.94
CA LEU A 91 9.96 1.07 -0.96
C LEU A 91 9.82 -0.09 0.03
N PRO A 92 9.40 0.17 1.28
CA PRO A 92 9.28 -0.86 2.28
C PRO A 92 7.97 -1.64 2.07
N VAL A 93 7.96 -2.57 1.13
CA VAL A 93 6.84 -3.51 0.94
C VAL A 93 7.29 -4.88 1.46
N PRO A 94 6.47 -5.59 2.27
CA PRO A 94 6.80 -6.96 2.67
C PRO A 94 6.98 -7.86 1.45
N ARG A 95 7.73 -8.96 1.59
CA ARG A 95 7.95 -9.88 0.47
C ARG A 95 6.62 -10.54 0.08
N LEU A 96 6.42 -10.71 -1.23
CA LEU A 96 5.30 -11.47 -1.76
C LEU A 96 5.74 -12.89 -2.14
N VAL A 97 4.80 -13.82 -2.03
CA VAL A 97 4.94 -15.22 -2.42
C VAL A 97 3.66 -15.68 -3.09
N THR A 98 3.73 -16.76 -3.86
CA THR A 98 2.53 -17.51 -4.24
C THR A 98 2.28 -18.61 -3.22
N VAL A 99 1.02 -18.78 -2.82
CA VAL A 99 0.62 -19.76 -1.81
C VAL A 99 -0.38 -20.74 -2.42
N THR A 100 0.01 -22.00 -2.51
CA THR A 100 -0.91 -23.07 -2.91
C THR A 100 -1.77 -23.49 -1.72
N VAL A 101 -3.10 -23.37 -1.84
CA VAL A 101 -4.08 -23.65 -0.79
C VAL A 101 -4.87 -24.92 -1.13
N ASP A 102 -4.78 -25.93 -0.26
CA ASP A 102 -5.67 -27.10 -0.30
C ASP A 102 -7.04 -26.73 0.31
N PRO A 103 -8.17 -26.88 -0.42
CA PRO A 103 -9.52 -26.69 0.13
C PRO A 103 -9.82 -27.49 1.39
N ALA A 104 -9.10 -28.59 1.64
CA ALA A 104 -9.22 -29.35 2.88
C ALA A 104 -8.92 -28.51 4.13
N LEU A 105 -8.08 -27.47 4.03
CA LEU A 105 -7.74 -26.56 5.12
C LEU A 105 -8.96 -25.78 5.66
N GLY A 106 -9.96 -25.51 4.82
CA GLY A 106 -11.19 -24.81 5.22
C GLY A 106 -12.25 -25.69 5.86
N ARG A 107 -12.13 -27.03 5.83
CA ARG A 107 -13.19 -27.94 6.29
C ARG A 107 -13.47 -27.86 7.79
N SER A 108 -12.45 -27.54 8.58
CA SER A 108 -12.56 -27.39 10.03
C SER A 108 -12.82 -25.95 10.49
N GLU A 109 -12.88 -25.00 9.56
CA GLU A 109 -13.15 -23.60 9.88
C GLU A 109 -14.62 -23.43 10.33
N PRO A 110 -14.88 -22.96 11.57
CA PRO A 110 -16.24 -22.77 12.07
C PRO A 110 -16.98 -21.59 11.43
N ASP A 111 -16.27 -20.56 10.96
CA ASP A 111 -16.89 -19.43 10.26
C ASP A 111 -17.26 -19.84 8.82
N GLN A 112 -18.56 -19.86 8.51
CA GLN A 112 -19.06 -20.26 7.19
C GLN A 112 -18.56 -19.36 6.07
N GLU A 113 -18.41 -18.05 6.31
CA GLU A 113 -17.93 -17.11 5.30
C GLU A 113 -16.47 -17.42 4.93
N VAL A 114 -15.64 -17.71 5.95
CA VAL A 114 -14.23 -18.08 5.76
C VAL A 114 -14.10 -19.47 5.14
N GLN A 115 -14.93 -20.44 5.57
CA GLN A 115 -14.97 -21.77 4.99
C GLN A 115 -15.33 -21.73 3.50
N GLU A 116 -16.35 -20.96 3.12
CA GLU A 116 -16.74 -20.76 1.72
C GLU A 116 -15.60 -20.11 0.92
N LEU A 117 -14.96 -19.08 1.48
CA LEU A 117 -13.83 -18.41 0.85
C LEU A 117 -12.66 -19.36 0.57
N LEU A 118 -12.26 -20.17 1.56
CA LEU A 118 -11.20 -21.17 1.41
C LEU A 118 -11.57 -22.26 0.40
N THR A 119 -12.82 -22.73 0.43
CA THR A 119 -13.33 -23.73 -0.51
C THR A 119 -13.33 -23.21 -1.95
N ASN A 120 -13.61 -21.92 -2.13
CA ASN A 120 -13.65 -21.25 -3.44
C ASN A 120 -12.27 -20.78 -3.92
N SER A 121 -11.20 -21.00 -3.15
CA SER A 121 -9.85 -20.54 -3.47
C SER A 121 -8.81 -21.67 -3.56
N PRO A 122 -9.11 -22.79 -4.26
CA PRO A 122 -8.14 -23.87 -4.44
C PRO A 122 -6.93 -23.41 -5.25
N GLY A 123 -5.76 -23.97 -4.95
CA GLY A 123 -4.56 -23.71 -5.73
C GLY A 123 -3.94 -22.36 -5.40
N LEU A 124 -3.53 -21.60 -6.41
CA LEU A 124 -2.69 -20.43 -6.22
C LEU A 124 -3.44 -19.22 -5.65
N ASN A 125 -2.86 -18.68 -4.59
CA ASN A 125 -3.27 -17.46 -3.91
C ASN A 125 -2.04 -16.56 -3.71
N LEU A 126 -2.24 -15.31 -3.30
CA LEU A 126 -1.13 -14.40 -3.04
C LEU A 126 -0.84 -14.33 -1.54
N GLY A 127 0.40 -14.61 -1.16
CA GLY A 127 0.89 -14.41 0.20
C GLY A 127 1.76 -13.17 0.29
N MET A 128 1.68 -12.50 1.43
CA MET A 128 2.59 -11.43 1.84
C MET A 128 3.18 -11.82 3.20
N ASP A 129 4.48 -11.60 3.42
CA ASP A 129 5.11 -11.87 4.72
C ASP A 129 4.27 -11.25 5.85
N PHE A 130 3.83 -12.10 6.80
CA PHE A 130 3.21 -11.61 8.02
C PHE A 130 4.28 -10.92 8.88
N LEU A 131 3.97 -9.73 9.39
CA LEU A 131 4.88 -8.95 10.23
C LEU A 131 4.44 -9.05 11.70
N PRO A 132 4.98 -9.97 12.51
CA PRO A 132 4.47 -10.20 13.85
C PRO A 132 4.68 -8.98 14.74
N GLY A 133 3.60 -8.53 15.39
CA GLY A 133 3.63 -7.37 16.27
C GLY A 133 3.68 -6.03 15.55
N SER A 134 3.42 -5.99 14.25
CA SER A 134 3.17 -4.73 13.54
C SER A 134 1.93 -4.03 14.09
N LEU A 135 1.93 -2.70 14.02
CA LEU A 135 0.80 -1.85 14.36
C LEU A 135 0.29 -1.15 13.11
N ASP A 136 -0.98 -0.80 13.08
CA ASP A 136 -1.50 0.11 12.05
C ASP A 136 -0.74 1.43 12.08
N PHE A 137 -0.52 2.01 10.90
CA PHE A 137 0.16 3.28 10.80
C PHE A 137 -0.72 4.43 11.30
N ASP A 138 -0.17 5.24 12.21
CA ASP A 138 -0.75 6.51 12.64
C ASP A 138 0.27 7.64 12.46
N ALA A 139 -0.02 8.56 11.54
CA ALA A 139 0.83 9.71 11.23
C ALA A 139 1.10 10.63 12.44
N ALA A 140 0.22 10.63 13.45
CA ALA A 140 0.41 11.42 14.67
C ALA A 140 1.45 10.82 15.62
N GLU A 141 1.57 9.49 15.64
CA GLU A 141 2.46 8.75 16.53
C GLU A 141 3.78 8.35 15.84
N GLN A 142 3.76 8.25 14.51
CA GLN A 142 4.83 7.67 13.71
C GLN A 142 5.23 8.64 12.59
N PRO A 143 6.11 9.62 12.89
CA PRO A 143 6.53 10.60 11.90
C PRO A 143 7.31 9.91 10.77
N VAL A 144 6.95 10.23 9.54
CA VAL A 144 7.65 9.80 8.32
C VAL A 144 8.41 11.00 7.77
N ASP A 145 9.67 10.78 7.39
CA ASP A 145 10.47 11.85 6.80
C ASP A 145 9.95 12.25 5.40
N ALA A 146 10.23 13.50 5.01
CA ALA A 146 9.78 14.08 3.74
C ALA A 146 10.23 13.29 2.51
N ALA A 147 11.39 12.62 2.57
CA ALA A 147 11.93 11.88 1.45
C ALA A 147 11.18 10.56 1.23
N LEU A 148 10.92 9.79 2.29
CA LEU A 148 10.10 8.57 2.22
C LEU A 148 8.65 8.92 1.88
N ALA A 149 8.08 9.95 2.50
CA ALA A 149 6.73 10.41 2.18
C ALA A 149 6.59 10.82 0.71
N GLY A 150 7.60 11.51 0.16
CA GLY A 150 7.67 11.86 -1.26
C GLY A 150 7.68 10.63 -2.17
N ARG A 151 8.51 9.62 -1.85
CA ARG A 151 8.60 8.38 -2.64
C ARG A 151 7.31 7.55 -2.60
N VAL A 152 6.66 7.45 -1.44
CA VAL A 152 5.37 6.74 -1.31
C VAL A 152 4.28 7.46 -2.11
N LEU A 153 4.12 8.78 -1.93
CA LEU A 153 3.10 9.54 -2.67
C LEU A 153 3.36 9.53 -4.19
N TRP A 154 4.62 9.64 -4.61
CA TRP A 154 4.98 9.50 -6.03
C TRP A 154 4.58 8.13 -6.58
N PHE A 155 4.83 7.08 -5.82
CA PHE A 155 4.51 5.70 -6.22
C PHE A 155 3.00 5.44 -6.29
N ASP A 156 2.24 5.91 -5.32
CA ASP A 156 0.77 5.81 -5.35
C ASP A 156 0.18 6.65 -6.49
N ALA A 157 0.76 7.82 -6.79
CA ALA A 157 0.37 8.61 -7.95
C ALA A 157 0.70 7.89 -9.26
N PHE A 158 1.89 7.29 -9.39
CA PHE A 158 2.29 6.51 -10.56
C PHE A 158 1.37 5.31 -10.80
N THR A 159 1.11 4.51 -9.77
CA THR A 159 0.24 3.32 -9.85
C THR A 159 -1.26 3.65 -9.82
N GLY A 160 -1.63 4.90 -9.54
CA GLY A 160 -3.02 5.33 -9.43
C GLY A 160 -3.74 4.79 -8.19
N ASN A 161 -3.02 4.52 -7.11
CA ASN A 161 -3.56 4.05 -5.85
C ASN A 161 -4.20 5.21 -5.07
N VAL A 162 -5.53 5.30 -5.09
CA VAL A 162 -6.28 6.33 -4.35
C VAL A 162 -6.74 5.87 -2.96
N ASP A 163 -6.52 4.60 -2.62
CA ASP A 163 -7.05 4.00 -1.39
C ASP A 163 -6.17 4.31 -0.17
N ARG A 164 -4.89 4.66 -0.38
CA ARG A 164 -3.94 5.08 0.66
C ARG A 164 -4.28 6.44 1.25
N THR A 165 -5.29 6.47 2.10
CA THR A 165 -5.86 7.68 2.68
C THR A 165 -5.56 7.77 4.17
N TRP A 166 -5.72 8.94 4.77
CA TRP A 166 -5.57 9.08 6.21
C TRP A 166 -6.59 8.31 7.06
N ARG A 167 -7.71 7.89 6.44
CA ARG A 167 -8.72 7.02 7.08
C ARG A 167 -8.43 5.54 6.87
N ASN A 168 -7.74 5.22 5.78
CA ASN A 168 -7.33 3.87 5.43
C ASN A 168 -5.87 3.89 4.96
N PRO A 169 -4.89 3.98 5.88
CA PRO A 169 -3.51 4.19 5.47
C PRO A 169 -2.89 3.02 4.71
N ASN A 170 -3.44 1.80 4.85
CA ASN A 170 -2.89 0.56 4.28
C ASN A 170 -1.37 0.46 4.51
N MET A 171 -0.93 0.84 5.71
CA MET A 171 0.47 0.88 6.09
C MET A 171 0.58 0.35 7.51
N LEU A 172 1.70 -0.33 7.75
CA LEU A 172 2.05 -0.87 9.05
C LEU A 172 3.31 -0.20 9.58
N CYS A 173 3.42 -0.09 10.89
CA CYS A 173 4.67 0.17 11.57
C CYS A 173 5.17 -1.13 12.20
N TRP A 174 6.35 -1.59 11.77
CA TRP A 174 6.99 -2.78 12.28
C TRP A 174 8.43 -2.49 12.67
N HIS A 175 8.77 -2.78 13.93
CA HIS A 175 10.06 -2.41 14.53
C HIS A 175 10.48 -0.95 14.29
N GLY A 176 9.52 -0.02 14.35
CA GLY A 176 9.74 1.41 14.16
C GLY A 176 9.93 1.84 12.70
N ARG A 177 9.60 0.98 11.73
CA ARG A 177 9.72 1.25 10.29
C ARG A 177 8.36 1.15 9.62
N LEU A 178 8.12 2.04 8.67
CA LEU A 178 6.94 2.01 7.81
C LEU A 178 7.01 0.81 6.84
N TYR A 179 5.88 0.14 6.62
CA TYR A 179 5.67 -0.85 5.58
C TYR A 179 4.39 -0.54 4.81
N LEU A 180 4.44 -0.61 3.49
CA LEU A 180 3.28 -0.43 2.61
C LEU A 180 2.63 -1.79 2.39
N ILE A 181 1.33 -1.85 2.64
CA ILE A 181 0.50 -3.02 2.36
C ILE A 181 -0.67 -2.60 1.47
N ASP A 182 -1.44 -3.60 1.04
CA ASP A 182 -2.68 -3.49 0.28
C ASP A 182 -2.65 -2.47 -0.89
N HIS A 183 -2.07 -2.92 -1.99
CA HIS A 183 -2.08 -2.25 -3.29
C HIS A 183 -3.22 -2.74 -4.19
N GLY A 184 -4.17 -3.52 -3.66
CA GLY A 184 -5.24 -4.16 -4.43
C GLY A 184 -6.16 -3.18 -5.17
N ALA A 185 -6.25 -1.95 -4.68
CA ALA A 185 -7.03 -0.86 -5.29
C ALA A 185 -6.24 0.00 -6.30
N ALA A 186 -4.96 -0.32 -6.54
CA ALA A 186 -4.15 0.34 -7.56
C ALA A 186 -4.48 -0.16 -8.98
N LEU A 187 -3.84 0.43 -9.99
CA LEU A 187 -3.97 0.04 -11.41
C LEU A 187 -5.42 0.03 -11.92
N THR A 188 -6.26 0.94 -11.42
CA THR A 188 -7.73 0.97 -11.66
C THR A 188 -8.17 0.79 -13.12
N PHE A 189 -7.32 1.13 -14.10
CA PHE A 189 -7.56 0.92 -15.53
C PHE A 189 -7.81 -0.55 -15.91
N HIS A 190 -7.23 -1.52 -15.20
CA HIS A 190 -7.38 -2.95 -15.51
C HIS A 190 -8.78 -3.50 -15.18
N HIS A 191 -9.61 -2.74 -14.48
CA HIS A 191 -11.02 -3.07 -14.27
C HIS A 191 -11.88 -2.64 -15.47
N ASN A 192 -11.37 -1.79 -16.36
CA ASN A 192 -12.07 -1.33 -17.56
C ASN A 192 -11.07 -1.03 -18.70
N TRP A 193 -10.51 -2.09 -19.27
CA TRP A 193 -9.53 -2.05 -20.36
C TRP A 193 -9.91 -1.18 -21.57
N PRO A 194 -11.18 -1.10 -22.02
CA PRO A 194 -11.58 -0.18 -23.08
C PRO A 194 -11.29 1.30 -22.80
N THR A 195 -11.11 1.68 -21.53
CA THR A 195 -10.81 3.06 -21.12
C THR A 195 -9.38 3.26 -20.62
N ALA A 196 -8.54 2.22 -20.69
CA ALA A 196 -7.20 2.24 -20.12
C ALA A 196 -6.28 3.30 -20.77
N ASP A 197 -6.48 3.63 -22.05
CA ASP A 197 -5.68 4.63 -22.78
C ASP A 197 -5.80 6.05 -22.19
N ALA A 198 -6.85 6.32 -21.40
CA ALA A 198 -7.00 7.60 -20.70
C ALA A 198 -6.21 7.66 -19.39
N PHE A 199 -5.85 6.50 -18.81
CA PHE A 199 -5.17 6.42 -17.53
C PHE A 199 -3.80 7.11 -17.51
N PRO A 200 -2.92 6.97 -18.52
CA PRO A 200 -1.60 7.62 -18.51
C PRO A 200 -1.62 9.14 -18.24
N ALA A 201 -2.58 9.87 -18.83
CA ALA A 201 -2.72 11.32 -18.66
C ALA A 201 -3.67 11.73 -17.52
N ARG A 202 -4.25 10.76 -16.78
CA ARG A 202 -5.21 11.04 -15.72
C ARG A 202 -4.49 11.69 -14.52
N PRO A 203 -4.96 12.86 -14.03
CA PRO A 203 -4.40 13.48 -12.83
C PRO A 203 -4.65 12.60 -11.60
N TYR A 204 -3.85 12.81 -10.55
CA TYR A 204 -3.95 12.08 -9.30
C TYR A 204 -4.44 13.01 -8.18
N ASP A 205 -5.51 12.60 -7.49
CA ASP A 205 -6.05 13.33 -6.34
C ASP A 205 -5.37 12.86 -5.05
N ALA A 206 -4.39 13.64 -4.59
CA ALA A 206 -3.66 13.37 -3.36
C ALA A 206 -4.27 14.05 -2.11
N GLY A 207 -5.40 14.76 -2.23
CA GLY A 207 -5.93 15.57 -1.13
C GLY A 207 -6.28 14.77 0.14
N GLY A 208 -6.59 13.48 -0.02
CA GLY A 208 -6.85 12.56 1.08
C GLY A 208 -5.65 11.70 1.52
N HIS A 209 -4.48 11.85 0.90
CA HIS A 209 -3.37 10.92 1.06
C HIS A 209 -2.87 10.87 2.52
N ALA A 210 -2.53 9.67 2.99
CA ALA A 210 -2.12 9.43 4.38
C ALA A 210 -0.90 10.26 4.80
N LEU A 211 0.10 10.36 3.91
CA LEU A 211 1.37 11.05 4.15
C LEU A 211 1.40 12.50 3.64
N LEU A 212 0.24 13.09 3.29
CA LEU A 212 0.19 14.46 2.75
C LEU A 212 0.79 15.49 3.72
N GLU A 213 0.54 15.31 5.01
CA GLU A 213 1.01 16.21 6.08
C GLU A 213 2.48 15.96 6.49
N SER A 214 3.12 14.93 5.91
CA SER A 214 4.54 14.61 6.16
C SER A 214 5.50 15.43 5.27
N SER A 215 5.03 16.53 4.69
CA SER A 215 5.80 17.40 3.78
C SER A 215 6.53 16.65 2.66
N PRO A 216 5.84 15.79 1.89
CA PRO A 216 6.45 14.92 0.88
C PRO A 216 7.23 15.71 -0.19
N ASP A 217 8.49 15.34 -0.42
CA ASP A 217 9.34 15.92 -1.47
C ASP A 217 9.19 15.13 -2.79
N LEU A 218 8.19 15.55 -3.59
CA LEU A 218 7.89 14.92 -4.88
C LEU A 218 8.95 15.17 -5.96
N VAL A 219 9.72 16.27 -5.86
CA VAL A 219 10.77 16.59 -6.84
C VAL A 219 11.96 15.65 -6.63
N ALA A 220 12.37 15.45 -5.37
CA ALA A 220 13.40 14.47 -5.03
C ALA A 220 12.94 13.05 -5.38
N ALA A 221 11.67 12.71 -5.11
CA ALA A 221 11.12 11.41 -5.46
C ALA A 221 11.14 11.15 -6.98
N ASP A 222 10.69 12.10 -7.81
CA ASP A 222 10.69 11.94 -9.28
C ASP A 222 12.12 11.77 -9.82
N THR A 223 13.05 12.58 -9.32
CA THR A 223 14.47 12.50 -9.70
C THR A 223 15.07 11.13 -9.37
N ALA A 224 14.67 10.53 -8.24
CA ALA A 224 15.19 9.26 -7.77
C ALA A 224 14.51 8.04 -8.41
N LEU A 225 13.19 8.08 -8.60
CA LEU A 225 12.40 6.91 -8.97
C LEU A 225 12.14 6.81 -10.48
N ALA A 226 11.87 7.93 -11.16
CA ALA A 226 11.50 7.89 -12.59
C ALA A 226 12.55 7.21 -13.48
N PRO A 227 13.87 7.42 -13.29
CA PRO A 227 14.88 6.74 -14.10
C PRO A 227 15.00 5.22 -13.85
N LEU A 228 14.46 4.72 -12.73
CA LEU A 228 14.48 3.31 -12.38
C LEU A 228 13.32 2.54 -13.02
N VAL A 229 12.21 3.21 -13.33
CA VAL A 229 11.05 2.61 -13.99
C VAL A 229 11.33 2.51 -15.48
N THR A 230 11.98 1.43 -15.91
CA THR A 230 12.24 1.14 -17.32
C THR A 230 11.26 0.10 -17.86
N GLU A 231 11.18 -0.04 -19.19
CA GLU A 231 10.37 -1.08 -19.82
C GLU A 231 10.84 -2.49 -19.41
N GLU A 232 12.14 -2.67 -19.22
CA GLU A 232 12.73 -3.91 -18.73
C GLU A 232 12.25 -4.23 -17.31
N LEU A 233 12.34 -3.27 -16.38
CA LEU A 233 11.85 -3.48 -15.01
C LEU A 233 10.34 -3.78 -15.00
N LEU A 234 9.55 -3.04 -15.77
CA LEU A 234 8.11 -3.29 -15.86
C LEU A 234 7.81 -4.68 -16.42
N THR A 235 8.57 -5.13 -17.41
CA THR A 235 8.44 -6.47 -17.97
C THR A 235 8.78 -7.54 -16.93
N GLU A 236 9.88 -7.37 -16.18
CA GLU A 236 10.29 -8.27 -15.11
C GLU A 236 9.26 -8.35 -13.98
N VAL A 237 8.72 -7.20 -13.54
CA VAL A 237 7.67 -7.15 -12.51
C VAL A 237 6.38 -7.79 -13.00
N VAL A 238 5.93 -7.47 -14.21
CA VAL A 238 4.69 -8.03 -14.75
C VAL A 238 4.83 -9.53 -14.99
N ALA A 239 6.04 -10.05 -15.28
CA ALA A 239 6.31 -11.48 -15.39
C ALA A 239 6.07 -12.25 -14.07
N GLN A 240 6.13 -11.58 -12.92
CA GLN A 240 5.87 -12.19 -11.60
C GLN A 240 4.42 -12.65 -11.41
N VAL A 241 3.48 -12.07 -12.16
CA VAL A 241 2.06 -12.41 -12.04
C VAL A 241 1.83 -13.83 -12.56
N PRO A 242 1.21 -14.75 -11.80
CA PRO A 242 0.84 -16.06 -12.31
C PRO A 242 -0.08 -15.98 -13.54
N GLU A 243 0.19 -16.81 -14.55
CA GLU A 243 -0.59 -16.84 -15.80
C GLU A 243 -2.08 -17.09 -15.55
N GLU A 244 -2.40 -17.93 -14.57
CA GLU A 244 -3.79 -18.25 -14.21
C GLU A 244 -4.57 -17.06 -13.62
N TRP A 245 -3.90 -15.98 -13.20
CA TRP A 245 -4.57 -14.77 -12.72
C TRP A 245 -4.90 -13.78 -13.84
N LEU A 246 -4.33 -13.99 -15.03
CA LEU A 246 -4.56 -13.16 -16.20
C LEU A 246 -5.78 -13.65 -16.98
N ASP A 247 -6.51 -12.70 -17.57
CA ASP A 247 -7.60 -12.94 -18.50
C ASP A 247 -7.22 -12.43 -19.92
N GLU A 248 -8.07 -12.68 -20.93
CA GLU A 248 -7.80 -12.30 -22.32
C GLU A 248 -7.52 -10.80 -22.51
N GLU A 249 -8.11 -9.95 -21.66
CA GLU A 249 -7.90 -8.50 -21.72
C GLU A 249 -6.64 -8.07 -20.95
N SER A 250 -6.27 -8.80 -19.91
CA SER A 250 -5.20 -8.51 -18.94
C SER A 250 -3.84 -9.05 -19.37
N ARG A 251 -3.49 -8.84 -20.64
CA ARG A 251 -2.21 -9.29 -21.19
C ARG A 251 -1.05 -8.47 -20.62
N ARG A 252 0.08 -9.13 -20.34
CA ARG A 252 1.27 -8.55 -19.70
C ARG A 252 1.79 -7.30 -20.42
N ASP A 253 1.88 -7.37 -21.74
CA ASP A 253 2.32 -6.27 -22.62
C ASP A 253 1.49 -5.00 -22.44
N ARG A 254 0.19 -5.13 -22.13
CA ARG A 254 -0.69 -3.98 -21.90
C ARG A 254 -0.38 -3.28 -20.58
N TYR A 255 -0.07 -4.00 -19.51
CA TYR A 255 0.35 -3.40 -18.25
C TYR A 255 1.66 -2.63 -18.43
N VAL A 256 2.64 -3.25 -19.10
CA VAL A 256 3.92 -2.60 -19.43
C VAL A 256 3.67 -1.31 -20.24
N SER A 257 2.89 -1.40 -21.31
CA SER A 257 2.55 -0.25 -22.16
C SER A 257 1.88 0.90 -21.39
N VAL A 258 0.82 0.61 -20.61
CA VAL A 258 0.08 1.64 -19.86
C VAL A 258 0.97 2.30 -18.80
N LEU A 259 1.80 1.52 -18.10
CA LEU A 259 2.71 2.04 -17.07
C LEU A 259 3.86 2.86 -17.67
N SER A 260 4.44 2.41 -18.78
CA SER A 260 5.44 3.18 -19.55
C SER A 260 4.85 4.51 -20.03
N ASP A 261 3.65 4.48 -20.62
CA ASP A 261 2.96 5.69 -21.06
C ASP A 261 2.64 6.63 -19.90
N ARG A 262 2.27 6.09 -18.73
CA ARG A 262 1.99 6.89 -17.54
C ARG A 262 3.24 7.56 -16.99
N LEU A 263 4.40 6.91 -17.05
CA LEU A 263 5.67 7.51 -16.68
C LEU A 263 6.10 8.60 -17.68
N ALA A 264 5.87 8.37 -18.97
CA ALA A 264 6.18 9.32 -20.03
C ALA A 264 5.35 10.61 -19.94
N ARG A 265 4.15 10.53 -19.33
CA ARG A 265 3.19 11.63 -19.14
C ARG A 265 3.09 12.11 -17.69
N ARG A 266 4.15 11.89 -16.91
CA ARG A 266 4.13 12.08 -15.46
C ARG A 266 3.84 13.49 -14.98
N GLU A 267 4.10 14.50 -15.81
CA GLU A 267 3.72 15.89 -15.55
C GLU A 267 2.23 16.02 -15.18
N HIS A 268 1.34 15.23 -15.80
CA HIS A 268 -0.10 15.33 -15.58
C HIS A 268 -0.53 14.95 -14.16
N TRP A 269 0.07 13.90 -13.59
CA TRP A 269 -0.29 13.43 -12.24
C TRP A 269 0.65 13.99 -11.16
N LEU A 270 1.91 14.28 -11.49
CA LEU A 270 2.88 14.87 -10.58
C LEU A 270 2.50 16.32 -10.24
N ASP A 271 2.06 17.12 -11.22
CA ASP A 271 1.62 18.49 -10.98
C ASP A 271 0.37 18.54 -10.08
N SER A 272 -0.59 17.64 -10.29
CA SER A 272 -1.77 17.55 -9.43
C SER A 272 -1.43 17.10 -8.01
N ALA A 273 -0.54 16.12 -7.86
CA ALA A 273 -0.08 15.67 -6.54
C ALA A 273 0.68 16.80 -5.82
N ALA A 274 1.60 17.49 -6.52
CA ALA A 274 2.33 18.62 -5.97
C ALA A 274 1.42 19.81 -5.61
N ALA A 275 0.34 20.03 -6.38
CA ALA A 275 -0.67 21.03 -6.03
C ALA A 275 -1.38 20.68 -4.72
N ALA A 276 -1.76 19.41 -4.52
CA ALA A 276 -2.35 18.95 -3.26
C ALA A 276 -1.37 19.09 -2.08
N VAL A 277 -0.09 18.76 -2.26
CA VAL A 277 0.95 18.95 -1.21
C VAL A 277 1.05 20.42 -0.81
N ARG A 278 1.05 21.35 -1.77
CA ARG A 278 1.07 22.80 -1.47
C ARG A 278 -0.20 23.29 -0.80
N ALA A 279 -1.35 22.71 -1.13
CA ALA A 279 -2.63 23.06 -0.54
C ALA A 279 -2.77 22.53 0.90
N GLY A 280 -2.08 21.43 1.23
CA GLY A 280 -2.29 20.67 2.46
C GLY A 280 -3.67 20.00 2.49
N ARG A 281 -3.93 19.20 3.52
CA ARG A 281 -5.25 18.62 3.72
C ARG A 281 -6.22 19.74 4.07
N ALA A 282 -7.32 19.84 3.32
CA ALA A 282 -8.41 20.74 3.68
C ALA A 282 -8.86 20.42 5.12
N ALA A 283 -8.86 21.43 5.99
CA ALA A 283 -9.35 21.26 7.35
C ALA A 283 -10.77 20.67 7.29
N ALA A 284 -10.98 19.51 7.89
CA ALA A 284 -12.33 19.00 8.05
C ALA A 284 -13.15 20.09 8.75
N PRO A 285 -14.36 20.44 8.28
CA PRO A 285 -15.22 21.34 9.03
C PRO A 285 -15.34 20.75 10.44
N PRO A 286 -15.22 21.56 11.50
CA PRO A 286 -15.27 21.05 12.86
C PRO A 286 -16.53 20.22 13.01
N VAL A 287 -16.36 18.92 13.29
CA VAL A 287 -17.48 18.03 13.59
C VAL A 287 -18.03 18.53 14.91
N ASP A 288 -19.15 19.21 14.85
CA ASP A 288 -19.86 19.69 16.04
C ASP A 288 -20.50 18.49 16.76
N ASN A 289 -19.68 17.75 17.50
CA ASN A 289 -20.07 16.67 18.40
C ASN A 289 -20.81 17.18 19.64
N ARG A 290 -21.24 18.45 19.67
CA ARG A 290 -22.14 18.94 20.73
C ARG A 290 -23.46 18.17 20.62
N PRO A 291 -23.89 17.50 21.69
CA PRO A 291 -25.21 16.91 21.76
C PRO A 291 -26.29 17.95 21.46
N ASP A 292 -27.39 17.55 20.83
CA ASP A 292 -28.44 18.48 20.39
C ASP A 292 -29.04 19.33 21.52
N TRP A 293 -28.97 18.85 22.76
CA TRP A 293 -29.43 19.59 23.95
C TRP A 293 -28.53 20.77 24.34
N LEU A 294 -27.29 20.83 23.84
CA LEU A 294 -26.37 21.98 23.99
C LEU A 294 -26.58 23.05 22.91
N ARG A 295 -27.39 22.78 21.87
CA ARG A 295 -27.67 23.72 20.76
C ARG A 295 -28.78 24.73 21.09
N GLY A 296 -29.46 24.61 22.23
CA GLY A 296 -30.72 25.34 22.54
C GLY A 296 -30.65 26.48 23.58
N PHE A 297 -29.52 26.71 24.27
CA PHE A 297 -29.42 27.69 25.36
C PHE A 297 -28.59 28.94 24.96
N GLY A 298 -28.98 29.60 23.87
CA GLY A 298 -28.43 30.90 23.50
C GLY A 298 -29.50 31.79 22.89
N ALA A 299 -29.87 32.84 23.63
CA ALA A 299 -30.76 33.94 23.25
C ALA A 299 -32.30 33.70 23.30
N ARG A 300 -32.85 33.59 24.50
CA ARG A 300 -34.16 34.20 24.83
C ARG A 300 -34.17 34.75 26.27
N GLY A 301 -34.54 36.03 26.41
CA GLY A 301 -34.65 36.78 27.66
C GLY A 301 -33.60 37.90 27.67
N ASP A 302 -33.94 39.16 27.39
CA ASP A 302 -34.92 39.94 28.13
C ASP A 302 -35.80 40.81 27.21
N ARG A 303 -37.12 40.77 27.47
CA ARG A 303 -38.03 41.89 27.15
C ARG A 303 -38.20 42.69 28.43
N ARG A 304 -37.90 43.98 28.38
CA ARG A 304 -38.63 45.02 29.10
C ARG A 304 -39.02 46.10 28.11
#